data_AF-A0A1V5RWR4-F1
#
_entry.id   AF-A0A1V5RWR4-F1
#
_cell.length_a   1.000
_cell.length_b   1.000
_cell.length_c   1.000
_cell.angle_alpha   90.00
_cell.angle_beta   90.00
_cell.angle_gamma   90.00
#
_symmetry.space_group_name_H-M   'P 1'
#
loop_
_entity.id
_entity.type
_entity.pdbx_description
1 polymer ?
#
loop_
_entity_poly.entity_id
_entity_poly.type
_entity_poly.pdbx_seq_one_letter_code
_entity_poly.pdbx_strand_id
1 'polypeptide(L)'
;MARRVIGLTGSIGTGKSHVLETLVSLGADGVDADRVSREVMQPGGPAFEPVLAAFGRELLTPAGEIDRSRLGRRVFADPAALARLERIVHPAVHDAIKERLAASCAPVFVIEAIKLLEAGLSRTLCDVVWVTQCSRREQFARLKKGRGMSEAAVRQRLANQMQPAEMVRRADLVIDTGGTYAETDLVVLAAWVDLGAPLPAPVIRGWTLADAEGIAGVLNAVVREGGRTVTGRTFTPAQERAFLRTMPKRSLLNIALLGGVVAGFQEVLPYAAFTHTMDHVGSAGTFILKAVRGRGLGRALSAATWAAARALGYSKLVIAVRDDNPEAQAFYTGLGFQPCGRLTRQAFVDGKYVDELLYELFL
;
A
#
# COMPACT_ATOMS: atom_id res chain seq x y z
N MET A 1 9.46 22.23 -2.69
CA MET A 1 9.71 21.38 -1.50
C MET A 1 10.95 20.53 -1.77
N ALA A 2 11.75 20.21 -0.76
CA ALA A 2 12.87 19.29 -0.94
C ALA A 2 12.33 17.89 -1.29
N ARG A 3 12.88 17.26 -2.33
CA ARG A 3 12.54 15.90 -2.76
C ARG A 3 13.01 14.90 -1.70
N ARG A 4 12.19 13.90 -1.38
CA ARG A 4 12.58 12.77 -0.54
C ARG A 4 12.99 11.57 -1.40
N VAL A 5 14.10 10.92 -1.07
CA VAL A 5 14.55 9.70 -1.74
C VAL A 5 14.39 8.50 -0.81
N ILE A 6 13.54 7.56 -1.22
CA ILE A 6 13.28 6.31 -0.50
C ILE A 6 14.13 5.21 -1.12
N GLY A 7 14.95 4.55 -0.31
CA GLY A 7 15.57 3.28 -0.66
C GLY A 7 14.64 2.12 -0.30
N LEU A 8 14.05 1.46 -1.29
CA LEU A 8 13.17 0.32 -1.08
C LEU A 8 13.93 -1.00 -1.28
N THR A 9 13.99 -1.82 -0.24
CA THR A 9 14.68 -3.11 -0.29
C THR A 9 13.95 -4.20 0.49
N GLY A 10 14.53 -5.40 0.52
CA GLY A 10 13.91 -6.61 1.05
C GLY A 10 14.33 -7.83 0.24
N SER A 11 14.37 -8.99 0.89
CA SER A 11 14.78 -10.23 0.24
C SER A 11 13.86 -10.60 -0.94
N ILE A 12 14.30 -11.48 -1.83
CA ILE A 12 13.50 -11.92 -2.98
C ILE A 12 12.12 -12.49 -2.53
N GLY A 13 11.02 -12.10 -3.17
CA GLY A 13 9.68 -12.63 -2.84
C GLY A 13 8.95 -11.96 -1.66
N THR A 14 9.48 -10.85 -1.13
CA THR A 14 8.88 -10.07 -0.02
C THR A 14 7.92 -8.96 -0.47
N GLY A 15 7.57 -8.85 -1.75
CA GLY A 15 6.55 -7.90 -2.21
C GLY A 15 7.02 -6.48 -2.56
N LYS A 16 8.33 -6.20 -2.61
CA LYS A 16 8.89 -4.89 -3.03
C LYS A 16 8.21 -4.25 -4.25
N SER A 17 8.01 -5.02 -5.32
CA SER A 17 7.43 -4.48 -6.56
C SER A 17 6.03 -3.90 -6.34
N HIS A 18 5.21 -4.53 -5.49
CA HIS A 18 3.89 -4.01 -5.15
C HIS A 18 4.00 -2.70 -4.34
N VAL A 19 4.90 -2.63 -3.35
CA VAL A 19 5.14 -1.38 -2.60
C VAL A 19 5.63 -0.25 -3.53
N LEU A 20 6.49 -0.57 -4.50
CA LEU A 20 6.93 0.38 -5.52
C LEU A 20 5.75 0.88 -6.37
N GLU A 21 4.89 -0.03 -6.84
CA GLU A 21 3.69 0.31 -7.60
C GLU A 21 2.76 1.23 -6.81
N THR A 22 2.52 0.94 -5.53
CA THR A 22 1.72 1.79 -4.64
C THR A 22 2.35 3.17 -4.42
N LEU A 23 3.67 3.25 -4.25
CA LEU A 23 4.37 4.53 -4.13
C LEU A 23 4.25 5.37 -5.42
N VAL A 24 4.38 4.73 -6.58
CA VAL A 24 4.22 5.40 -7.87
C VAL A 24 2.79 5.89 -8.06
N SER A 25 1.79 5.09 -7.67
CA SER A 25 0.39 5.49 -7.79
C SER A 25 0.02 6.66 -6.86
N LEU A 26 0.74 6.85 -5.76
CA LEU A 26 0.65 8.03 -4.89
C LEU A 26 1.37 9.27 -5.45
N GLY A 27 2.14 9.14 -6.52
CA GLY A 27 2.83 10.23 -7.21
C GLY A 27 4.35 10.24 -7.05
N ALA A 28 4.96 9.13 -6.64
CA ALA A 28 6.41 8.98 -6.70
C ALA A 28 6.90 8.70 -8.13
N ASP A 29 8.12 9.13 -8.43
CA ASP A 29 8.92 8.50 -9.48
C ASP A 29 9.74 7.37 -8.86
N GLY A 30 10.15 6.39 -9.67
CA GLY A 30 10.96 5.30 -9.15
C GLY A 30 11.80 4.59 -10.19
N VAL A 31 12.82 3.89 -9.72
CA VAL A 31 13.74 3.10 -10.53
C VAL A 31 13.99 1.74 -9.90
N ASP A 32 13.92 0.70 -10.72
CA ASP A 32 14.40 -0.65 -10.41
C ASP A 32 15.90 -0.71 -10.74
N ALA A 33 16.75 -0.80 -9.71
CA ALA A 33 18.20 -0.87 -9.86
C ALA A 33 18.66 -2.18 -10.54
N ASP A 34 17.91 -3.27 -10.40
CA ASP A 34 18.20 -4.52 -11.12
C ASP A 34 17.88 -4.40 -12.61
N ARG A 35 16.95 -3.50 -12.99
CA ARG A 35 16.72 -3.10 -14.38
C ARG A 35 17.81 -2.17 -14.89
N VAL A 36 18.20 -1.15 -14.12
CA VAL A 36 19.32 -0.24 -14.47
C VAL A 36 20.61 -1.04 -14.70
N SER A 37 20.88 -2.01 -13.83
CA SER A 37 22.04 -2.91 -13.96
C SER A 37 22.08 -3.62 -15.33
N ARG A 38 20.93 -3.93 -15.92
CA ARG A 38 20.86 -4.54 -17.25
C ARG A 38 21.15 -3.52 -18.33
N GLU A 39 20.51 -2.35 -18.23
CA GLU A 39 20.64 -1.25 -19.19
C GLU A 39 22.10 -0.79 -19.30
N VAL A 40 22.82 -0.65 -18.18
CA VAL A 40 24.24 -0.25 -18.21
C VAL A 40 25.18 -1.31 -18.82
N MET A 41 24.74 -2.58 -18.87
CA MET A 41 25.46 -3.70 -19.47
C MET A 41 24.96 -4.05 -20.88
N GLN A 42 24.05 -3.28 -21.47
CA GLN A 42 23.67 -3.46 -22.87
C GLN A 42 24.73 -2.86 -23.81
N PRO A 43 24.79 -3.27 -25.09
CA PRO A 43 25.67 -2.63 -26.08
C PRO A 43 25.53 -1.10 -26.06
N GLY A 44 26.65 -0.39 -25.95
CA GLY A 44 26.69 1.08 -25.80
C GLY A 44 26.53 1.58 -24.36
N GLY A 45 26.20 0.71 -23.40
CA GLY A 45 26.15 1.03 -21.98
C GLY A 45 27.54 1.13 -21.33
N PRO A 46 27.69 1.92 -20.26
CA PRO A 46 28.98 2.22 -19.65
C PRO A 46 29.68 1.01 -19.02
N ALA A 47 28.96 -0.05 -18.68
CA ALA A 47 29.54 -1.28 -18.11
C ALA A 47 29.81 -2.37 -19.15
N PHE A 48 29.40 -2.21 -20.41
CA PHE A 48 29.46 -3.26 -21.43
C PHE A 48 30.90 -3.71 -21.75
N GLU A 49 31.73 -2.81 -22.30
CA GLU A 49 33.13 -3.14 -22.63
C GLU A 49 33.98 -3.48 -21.39
N PRO A 50 33.86 -2.78 -20.23
CA PRO A 50 34.55 -3.18 -19.01
C PRO A 50 34.24 -4.61 -18.55
N VAL A 51 32.98 -5.06 -18.67
CA VAL A 51 32.60 -6.43 -18.35
C VAL A 51 33.23 -7.43 -19.34
N LEU A 52 33.21 -7.14 -20.65
CA LEU A 52 33.85 -8.00 -21.65
C LEU A 52 35.37 -8.09 -21.46
N ALA A 53 36.01 -6.98 -21.09
CA ALA A 53 37.44 -6.96 -20.79
C ALA A 53 37.79 -7.84 -19.58
N ALA A 54 36.92 -7.86 -18.56
CA ALA A 54 37.16 -8.62 -17.33
C ALA A 54 36.77 -10.10 -17.44
N PHE A 55 35.78 -10.46 -18.26
CA PHE A 55 35.20 -11.81 -18.31
C PHE A 55 35.25 -12.48 -19.67
N GLY A 56 35.81 -11.80 -20.68
CA GLY A 56 36.06 -12.33 -22.01
C GLY A 56 34.91 -12.09 -23.00
N ARG A 57 35.27 -11.93 -24.28
CA ARG A 57 34.32 -11.68 -25.38
C ARG A 57 33.50 -12.91 -25.77
N GLU A 58 33.86 -14.10 -25.29
CA GLU A 58 33.08 -15.33 -25.47
C GLU A 58 31.74 -15.31 -24.72
N LEU A 59 31.51 -14.29 -23.88
CA LEU A 59 30.20 -14.00 -23.29
C LEU A 59 29.23 -13.34 -24.26
N LEU A 60 29.66 -12.91 -25.45
CA LEU A 60 28.77 -12.31 -26.43
C LEU A 60 27.83 -13.35 -27.03
N THR A 61 26.56 -13.00 -27.12
CA THR A 61 25.57 -13.70 -27.95
C THR A 61 25.81 -13.38 -29.42
N PRO A 62 25.21 -14.14 -30.36
CA PRO A 62 25.26 -13.80 -31.78
C PRO A 62 24.69 -12.40 -32.11
N ALA A 63 23.84 -11.86 -31.24
CA ALA A 63 23.29 -10.51 -31.37
C ALA A 63 24.22 -9.41 -30.84
N GLY A 64 25.41 -9.77 -30.33
CA GLY A 64 26.36 -8.81 -29.76
C GLY A 64 26.02 -8.36 -28.34
N GLU A 65 25.14 -9.05 -27.63
CA GLU A 65 24.79 -8.74 -26.24
C GLU A 65 25.55 -9.64 -25.26
N ILE A 66 25.68 -9.23 -23.99
CA ILE A 66 26.24 -10.10 -22.95
C ILE A 66 25.24 -11.22 -22.61
N ASP A 67 25.64 -12.49 -22.76
CA ASP A 67 24.90 -13.65 -22.26
C ASP A 67 24.91 -13.65 -20.73
N ARG A 68 23.87 -13.04 -20.15
CA ARG A 68 23.68 -12.90 -18.71
C ARG A 68 23.54 -14.25 -18.00
N SER A 69 23.08 -15.29 -18.69
CA SER A 69 22.97 -16.63 -18.10
C SER A 69 24.35 -17.25 -17.95
N ARG A 70 25.21 -17.14 -18.98
CA ARG A 70 26.62 -17.56 -18.91
C ARG A 70 27.41 -16.74 -17.89
N LEU A 71 27.28 -15.42 -17.93
CA LEU A 71 27.93 -14.53 -16.96
C LEU A 71 27.50 -14.89 -15.53
N GLY A 72 26.19 -15.05 -15.31
CA GLY A 72 25.61 -15.47 -14.03
C GLY A 72 26.21 -16.78 -13.51
N ARG A 73 26.27 -17.82 -14.34
CA ARG A 73 26.87 -19.12 -13.95
C ARG A 73 28.33 -18.96 -13.52
N ARG A 74 29.12 -18.13 -14.20
CA ARG A 74 30.51 -17.87 -13.84
C ARG A 74 30.64 -17.12 -12.51
N VAL A 75 29.93 -16.00 -12.37
CA VAL A 75 30.08 -15.14 -11.18
C VAL A 75 29.42 -15.73 -9.93
N PHE A 76 28.36 -16.53 -10.06
CA PHE A 76 27.74 -17.18 -8.89
C PHE A 76 28.47 -18.45 -8.44
N ALA A 77 29.42 -18.95 -9.22
CA ALA A 77 30.29 -20.06 -8.83
C ALA A 77 31.59 -19.60 -8.13
N ASP A 78 31.98 -18.34 -8.31
CA ASP A 78 33.22 -17.77 -7.75
C ASP A 78 32.96 -16.41 -7.08
N PRO A 79 33.06 -16.30 -5.74
CA PRO A 79 32.90 -15.05 -5.01
C PRO A 79 33.84 -13.93 -5.47
N ALA A 80 35.08 -14.24 -5.90
CA ALA A 80 36.02 -13.23 -6.40
C ALA A 80 35.58 -12.69 -7.76
N ALA A 81 35.08 -13.55 -8.65
CA ALA A 81 34.46 -13.14 -9.90
C ALA A 81 33.23 -12.25 -9.67
N LEU A 82 32.36 -12.58 -8.70
CA LEU A 82 31.22 -11.73 -8.34
C LEU A 82 31.65 -10.35 -7.87
N ALA A 83 32.61 -10.29 -6.93
CA ALA A 83 33.13 -9.02 -6.43
C ALA A 83 33.77 -8.16 -7.54
N ARG A 84 34.44 -8.80 -8.51
CA ARG A 84 34.98 -8.12 -9.68
C ARG A 84 33.88 -7.54 -10.58
N LEU A 85 32.80 -8.30 -10.83
CA LEU A 85 31.66 -7.81 -11.61
C LEU A 85 30.98 -6.63 -10.89
N GLU A 86 30.73 -6.75 -9.60
CA GLU A 86 30.08 -5.71 -8.79
C GLU A 86 30.88 -4.41 -8.79
N ARG A 87 32.22 -4.47 -8.73
CA ARG A 87 33.09 -3.29 -8.80
C ARG A 87 33.00 -2.53 -10.13
N ILE A 88 32.68 -3.24 -11.22
CA ILE A 88 32.49 -2.64 -12.55
C ILE A 88 31.08 -2.07 -12.68
N VAL A 89 30.07 -2.83 -12.24
CA VAL A 89 28.66 -2.52 -12.51
C VAL A 89 28.08 -1.51 -11.52
N HIS A 90 28.44 -1.58 -10.22
CA HIS A 90 27.82 -0.72 -9.20
C HIS A 90 28.06 0.78 -9.45
N PRO A 91 29.26 1.27 -9.82
CA PRO A 91 29.45 2.69 -10.14
C PRO A 91 28.59 3.15 -11.32
N ALA A 92 28.54 2.36 -12.39
CA ALA A 92 27.71 2.67 -13.55
C ALA A 92 26.21 2.73 -13.22
N VAL A 93 25.73 1.83 -12.36
CA VAL A 93 24.35 1.86 -11.86
C VAL A 93 24.10 3.09 -10.98
N HIS A 94 25.07 3.45 -10.13
CA HIS A 94 24.98 4.62 -9.26
C HIS A 94 24.79 5.91 -10.06
N ASP A 95 25.63 6.12 -11.07
CA ASP A 95 25.60 7.31 -11.91
C ASP A 95 24.31 7.37 -12.75
N ALA A 96 23.89 6.25 -13.33
CA ALA A 96 22.61 6.18 -14.07
C ALA A 96 21.38 6.47 -13.16
N ILE A 97 21.40 6.03 -11.90
CA ILE A 97 20.34 6.35 -10.93
C ILE A 97 20.38 7.83 -10.55
N LYS A 98 21.57 8.40 -10.32
CA LYS A 98 21.72 9.84 -10.04
C LYS A 98 21.17 10.70 -11.17
N GLU A 99 21.45 10.36 -12.42
CA GLU A 99 20.93 11.07 -13.58
C GLU A 99 19.40 11.04 -13.61
N ARG A 100 18.78 9.87 -13.39
CA ARG A 100 17.31 9.74 -13.30
C ARG A 100 16.73 10.51 -12.12
N LEU A 101 17.39 10.45 -10.98
CA LEU A 101 17.01 11.21 -9.79
C LEU A 101 17.07 12.71 -10.07
N ALA A 102 18.10 13.20 -10.75
CA ALA A 102 18.23 14.62 -11.12
C ALA A 102 17.16 15.06 -12.12
N ALA A 103 16.78 14.18 -13.06
CA ALA A 103 15.76 14.46 -14.08
C ALA A 103 14.31 14.40 -13.55
N SER A 104 14.06 13.66 -12.47
CA SER A 104 12.72 13.57 -11.87
C SER A 104 12.23 14.96 -11.41
N CYS A 105 10.92 15.16 -11.42
CA CYS A 105 10.25 16.31 -10.79
C CYS A 105 9.35 15.90 -9.61
N ALA A 106 9.23 14.60 -9.33
CA ALA A 106 8.37 14.09 -8.29
C ALA A 106 8.82 14.56 -6.89
N PRO A 107 7.87 14.72 -5.94
CA PRO A 107 8.18 15.06 -4.56
C PRO A 107 8.89 13.91 -3.83
N VAL A 108 8.69 12.67 -4.29
CA VAL A 108 9.30 11.46 -3.76
C VAL A 108 9.90 10.67 -4.93
N PHE A 109 11.12 10.16 -4.73
CA PHE A 109 11.80 9.28 -5.68
C PHE A 109 12.16 7.97 -4.98
N VAL A 110 11.88 6.83 -5.62
CA VAL A 110 12.11 5.51 -5.03
C VAL A 110 13.21 4.76 -5.77
N ILE A 111 14.23 4.33 -5.05
CA ILE A 111 15.27 3.43 -5.55
C ILE A 111 14.96 2.03 -5.02
N GLU A 112 14.41 1.17 -5.87
CA GLU A 112 14.17 -0.24 -5.54
C GLU A 112 15.39 -1.08 -5.90
N ALA A 113 15.98 -1.75 -4.93
CA ALA A 113 17.13 -2.62 -5.16
C ALA A 113 17.16 -3.80 -4.18
N ILE A 114 17.44 -5.00 -4.70
CA ILE A 114 17.65 -6.18 -3.86
C ILE A 114 18.89 -6.04 -2.98
N LYS A 115 19.98 -5.48 -3.55
CA LYS A 115 21.26 -5.24 -2.85
C LYS A 115 21.45 -3.79 -2.43
N LEU A 116 20.37 -3.09 -2.07
CA LEU A 116 20.38 -1.66 -1.76
C LEU A 116 21.39 -1.31 -0.64
N LEU A 117 21.47 -2.16 0.37
CA LEU A 117 22.30 -1.94 1.56
C LEU A 117 23.76 -2.33 1.28
N GLU A 118 23.96 -3.46 0.62
CA GLU A 118 25.27 -4.03 0.28
C GLU A 118 25.99 -3.19 -0.77
N ALA A 119 25.26 -2.65 -1.75
CA ALA A 119 25.82 -1.80 -2.80
C ALA A 119 26.09 -0.36 -2.34
N GLY A 120 25.73 0.01 -1.10
CA GLY A 120 25.92 1.36 -0.56
C GLY A 120 25.01 2.44 -1.16
N LEU A 121 24.02 2.06 -1.99
CA LEU A 121 23.04 2.97 -2.58
C LEU A 121 22.22 3.69 -1.51
N SER A 122 21.80 2.95 -0.48
CA SER A 122 21.10 3.49 0.70
C SER A 122 21.84 4.66 1.36
N ARG A 123 23.15 4.51 1.60
CA ARG A 123 23.96 5.53 2.30
C ARG A 123 24.29 6.76 1.46
N THR A 124 24.26 6.63 0.13
CA THR A 124 24.79 7.65 -0.79
C THR A 124 23.70 8.43 -1.50
N LEU A 125 22.51 7.84 -1.68
CA LEU A 125 21.42 8.44 -2.45
C LEU A 125 20.08 8.52 -1.72
N CYS A 126 19.88 7.76 -0.64
CA CYS A 126 18.58 7.66 0.03
C CYS A 126 18.55 8.48 1.32
N ASP A 127 17.41 9.13 1.58
CA ASP A 127 17.13 9.82 2.84
C ASP A 127 16.58 8.86 3.90
N VAL A 128 15.81 7.87 3.46
CA VAL A 128 15.18 6.84 4.30
C VAL A 128 15.22 5.49 3.60
N VAL A 129 15.28 4.42 4.38
CA VAL A 129 15.32 3.03 3.93
C VAL A 129 14.06 2.31 4.38
N TRP A 130 13.31 1.80 3.42
CA TRP A 130 12.12 0.98 3.65
C TRP A 130 12.42 -0.47 3.30
N VAL A 131 12.11 -1.38 4.22
CA VAL A 131 12.35 -2.82 4.06
C VAL A 131 11.03 -3.58 4.04
N THR A 132 10.75 -4.27 2.94
CA THR A 132 9.63 -5.21 2.88
C THR A 132 10.00 -6.54 3.50
N GLN A 133 9.14 -7.09 4.36
CA GLN A 133 9.29 -8.41 4.93
C GLN A 133 8.01 -9.25 4.83
N CYS A 134 8.16 -10.56 4.93
CA CYS A 134 7.08 -11.52 5.16
C CYS A 134 7.69 -12.78 5.79
N SER A 135 6.85 -13.73 6.21
CA SER A 135 7.36 -15.00 6.74
C SER A 135 8.10 -15.79 5.65
N ARG A 136 9.10 -16.60 6.04
CA ARG A 136 9.78 -17.51 5.10
C ARG A 136 8.78 -18.42 4.37
N ARG A 137 7.75 -18.89 5.06
CA ARG A 137 6.72 -19.75 4.47
C ARG A 137 6.00 -19.04 3.31
N GLU A 138 5.60 -17.79 3.50
CA GLU A 138 4.96 -16.97 2.45
C GLU A 138 5.93 -16.66 1.31
N GLN A 139 7.17 -16.30 1.63
CA GLN A 139 8.21 -16.03 0.65
C GLN A 139 8.42 -17.23 -0.29
N PHE A 140 8.58 -18.44 0.25
CA PHE A 140 8.71 -19.67 -0.54
C PHE A 140 7.45 -19.97 -1.35
N ALA A 141 6.26 -19.83 -0.76
CA ALA A 141 5.00 -20.05 -1.47
C ALA A 141 4.85 -19.11 -2.68
N ARG A 142 5.19 -17.82 -2.52
CA ARG A 142 5.17 -16.82 -3.59
C ARG A 142 6.16 -17.15 -4.71
N LEU A 143 7.39 -17.54 -4.37
CA LEU A 143 8.43 -17.84 -5.35
C LEU A 143 8.14 -19.11 -6.16
N LYS A 144 7.57 -20.13 -5.50
CA LYS A 144 7.18 -21.38 -6.16
C LYS A 144 5.98 -21.16 -7.09
N LYS A 145 4.90 -20.53 -6.58
CA LYS A 145 3.66 -20.33 -7.35
C LYS A 145 3.82 -19.30 -8.48
N GLY A 146 4.54 -18.20 -8.23
CA GLY A 146 4.61 -17.08 -9.16
C GLY A 146 5.75 -17.15 -10.18
N ARG A 147 6.88 -17.82 -9.84
CA ARG A 147 8.08 -17.81 -10.70
C ARG A 147 8.60 -19.20 -11.07
N GLY A 148 7.95 -20.27 -10.63
CA GLY A 148 8.34 -21.64 -10.94
C GLY A 148 9.77 -22.00 -10.49
N MET A 149 10.34 -21.27 -9.52
CA MET A 149 11.73 -21.45 -9.12
C MET A 149 11.90 -22.72 -8.31
N SER A 150 12.99 -23.46 -8.57
CA SER A 150 13.38 -24.59 -7.73
C SER A 150 13.83 -24.11 -6.35
N GLU A 151 13.65 -24.95 -5.34
CA GLU A 151 14.05 -24.65 -3.97
C GLU A 151 15.56 -24.37 -3.85
N ALA A 152 16.38 -25.07 -4.65
CA ALA A 152 17.82 -24.83 -4.75
C ALA A 152 18.14 -23.42 -5.28
N ALA A 153 17.44 -22.97 -6.34
CA ALA A 153 17.64 -21.63 -6.90
C ALA A 153 17.22 -20.52 -5.92
N VAL A 154 16.15 -20.74 -5.14
CA VAL A 154 15.73 -19.81 -4.08
C VAL A 154 16.80 -19.73 -2.98
N ARG A 155 17.28 -20.89 -2.48
CA ARG A 155 18.33 -20.93 -1.46
C ARG A 155 19.61 -20.23 -1.89
N GLN A 156 20.07 -20.46 -3.12
CA GLN A 156 21.28 -19.83 -3.65
C GLN A 156 21.14 -18.29 -3.71
N ARG A 157 19.96 -17.78 -4.06
CA ARG A 157 19.71 -16.32 -4.10
C ARG A 157 19.65 -15.71 -2.71
N LEU A 158 19.04 -16.40 -1.75
CA LEU A 158 18.99 -15.95 -0.36
C LEU A 158 20.38 -15.96 0.30
N ALA A 159 21.25 -16.91 -0.05
CA ALA A 159 22.60 -17.00 0.49
C ALA A 159 23.51 -15.81 0.07
N ASN A 160 23.20 -15.16 -1.05
CA ASN A 160 23.95 -14.03 -1.60
C ASN A 160 23.35 -12.66 -1.22
N GLN A 161 22.42 -12.62 -0.27
CA GLN A 161 21.77 -11.41 0.23
C GLN A 161 22.08 -11.23 1.72
N MET A 162 22.07 -9.98 2.17
CA MET A 162 22.09 -9.65 3.58
C MET A 162 20.96 -10.39 4.32
N GLN A 163 21.25 -10.82 5.55
CA GLN A 163 20.26 -11.54 6.34
C GLN A 163 19.05 -10.63 6.63
N PRO A 164 17.80 -11.13 6.56
CA PRO A 164 16.61 -10.29 6.78
C PRO A 164 16.64 -9.51 8.09
N ALA A 165 17.12 -10.12 9.17
CA ALA A 165 17.24 -9.47 10.48
C ALA A 165 18.27 -8.33 10.52
N GLU A 166 19.24 -8.32 9.61
CA GLU A 166 20.20 -7.22 9.46
C GLU A 166 19.60 -6.11 8.59
N MET A 167 18.86 -6.44 7.53
CA MET A 167 18.12 -5.47 6.74
C MET A 167 17.12 -4.69 7.61
N VAL A 168 16.31 -5.40 8.40
CA VAL A 168 15.33 -4.82 9.34
C VAL A 168 15.98 -3.88 10.34
N ARG A 169 17.16 -4.23 10.86
CA ARG A 169 17.91 -3.37 11.80
C ARG A 169 18.42 -2.07 11.19
N ARG A 170 18.48 -1.98 9.86
CA ARG A 170 18.93 -0.81 9.12
C ARG A 170 17.78 -0.06 8.43
N ALA A 171 16.54 -0.47 8.70
CA ALA A 171 15.36 0.13 8.12
C ALA A 171 14.87 1.30 8.97
N ASP A 172 14.48 2.40 8.32
CA ASP A 172 13.69 3.46 8.94
C ASP A 172 12.21 3.04 9.03
N LEU A 173 11.76 2.20 8.08
CA LEU A 173 10.43 1.59 8.09
C LEU A 173 10.49 0.14 7.64
N VAL A 174 9.84 -0.74 8.40
CA VAL A 174 9.60 -2.12 8.00
C VAL A 174 8.15 -2.27 7.58
N ILE A 175 7.95 -2.73 6.34
CA ILE A 175 6.62 -2.98 5.78
C ILE A 175 6.38 -4.49 5.80
N ASP A 176 5.50 -4.94 6.69
CA ASP A 176 5.04 -6.32 6.69
C ASP A 176 4.05 -6.52 5.54
N THR A 177 4.42 -7.39 4.60
CA THR A 177 3.63 -7.76 3.43
C THR A 177 3.02 -9.16 3.58
N GLY A 178 3.03 -9.76 4.77
CA GLY A 178 2.44 -11.07 5.02
C GLY A 178 0.90 -11.08 4.90
N GLY A 179 0.28 -9.92 5.10
CA GLY A 179 -1.16 -9.71 4.99
C GLY A 179 -1.66 -9.56 3.55
N THR A 180 -2.80 -8.87 3.42
CA THR A 180 -3.41 -8.57 2.12
C THR A 180 -2.68 -7.42 1.41
N TYR A 181 -2.94 -7.22 0.12
CA TYR A 181 -2.39 -6.08 -0.61
C TYR A 181 -2.95 -4.77 -0.05
N ALA A 182 -4.25 -4.72 0.24
CA ALA A 182 -4.84 -3.54 0.87
C ALA A 182 -4.21 -3.22 2.24
N GLU A 183 -3.88 -4.20 3.07
CA GLU A 183 -3.19 -3.94 4.33
C GLU A 183 -1.80 -3.32 4.10
N THR A 184 -1.09 -3.79 3.08
CA THR A 184 0.19 -3.21 2.66
C THR A 184 0.01 -1.78 2.15
N ASP A 185 -0.98 -1.54 1.29
CA ASP A 185 -1.28 -0.23 0.72
C ASP A 185 -1.62 0.81 1.80
N LEU A 186 -2.35 0.42 2.84
CA LEU A 186 -2.69 1.30 3.96
C LEU A 186 -1.45 1.70 4.78
N VAL A 187 -0.50 0.77 4.97
CA VAL A 187 0.78 1.07 5.63
C VAL A 187 1.61 2.01 4.77
N VAL A 188 1.69 1.77 3.45
CA VAL A 188 2.40 2.64 2.51
C VAL A 188 1.79 4.04 2.48
N LEU A 189 0.47 4.15 2.44
CA LEU A 189 -0.23 5.43 2.46
C LEU A 189 -0.01 6.18 3.80
N ALA A 190 -0.02 5.47 4.93
CA ALA A 190 0.29 6.08 6.22
C ALA A 190 1.73 6.63 6.25
N ALA A 191 2.69 5.82 5.82
CA ALA A 191 4.10 6.22 5.76
C ALA A 191 4.34 7.37 4.77
N TRP A 192 3.63 7.41 3.64
CA TRP A 192 3.63 8.53 2.70
C TRP A 192 3.18 9.84 3.37
N VAL A 193 2.12 9.78 4.18
CA VAL A 193 1.65 10.92 4.95
C VAL A 193 2.69 11.35 5.99
N ASP A 194 3.31 10.42 6.69
CA ASP A 194 4.32 10.70 7.73
C ASP A 194 5.59 11.33 7.14
N LEU A 195 5.93 11.03 5.88
CA LEU A 195 6.99 11.70 5.13
C LEU A 195 6.68 13.17 4.81
N GLY A 196 5.43 13.61 5.00
CA GLY A 196 4.95 14.94 4.61
C GLY A 196 4.79 15.10 3.10
N ALA A 197 4.73 13.98 2.36
CA ALA A 197 4.56 14.02 0.91
C ALA A 197 3.13 14.47 0.54
N PRO A 198 2.95 15.20 -0.58
CA PRO A 198 1.63 15.65 -1.00
C PRO A 198 0.75 14.45 -1.34
N LEU A 199 -0.50 14.46 -0.88
CA LEU A 199 -1.47 13.44 -1.25
C LEU A 199 -2.01 13.70 -2.66
N PRO A 200 -2.25 12.65 -3.47
CA PRO A 200 -2.96 12.80 -4.73
C PRO A 200 -4.39 13.30 -4.47
N ALA A 201 -4.99 13.95 -5.47
CA ALA A 201 -6.38 14.36 -5.38
C ALA A 201 -7.29 13.13 -5.15
N PRO A 202 -8.25 13.20 -4.22
CA PRO A 202 -9.11 12.07 -3.93
C PRO A 202 -10.06 11.78 -5.10
N VAL A 203 -10.18 10.51 -5.45
CA VAL A 203 -11.22 10.03 -6.38
C VAL A 203 -12.31 9.37 -5.55
N ILE A 204 -13.51 9.94 -5.60
CA ILE A 204 -14.68 9.40 -4.90
C ILE A 204 -15.64 8.80 -5.92
N ARG A 205 -16.03 7.55 -5.71
CA ARG A 205 -16.94 6.83 -6.59
C ARG A 205 -17.71 5.74 -5.85
N GLY A 206 -18.74 5.22 -6.50
CA GLY A 206 -19.39 3.98 -6.08
C GLY A 206 -18.41 2.81 -6.07
N TRP A 207 -18.66 1.87 -5.17
CA TRP A 207 -17.87 0.65 -5.04
C TRP A 207 -18.07 -0.32 -6.20
N THR A 208 -17.10 -1.22 -6.35
CA THR A 208 -17.16 -2.41 -7.19
C THR A 208 -16.66 -3.60 -6.39
N LEU A 209 -16.96 -4.83 -6.85
CA LEU A 209 -16.52 -6.03 -6.13
C LEU A 209 -14.99 -6.17 -6.02
N ALA A 210 -14.24 -5.51 -6.91
CA ALA A 210 -12.78 -5.44 -6.83
C ALA A 210 -12.28 -4.65 -5.60
N ASP A 211 -13.08 -3.72 -5.09
CA ASP A 211 -12.72 -2.85 -3.96
C ASP A 211 -12.87 -3.53 -2.60
N ALA A 212 -13.46 -4.73 -2.56
CA ALA A 212 -13.78 -5.44 -1.31
C ALA A 212 -12.55 -5.65 -0.40
N GLU A 213 -11.38 -5.89 -0.98
CA GLU A 213 -10.15 -6.02 -0.20
C GLU A 213 -9.74 -4.69 0.46
N GLY A 214 -9.86 -3.58 -0.28
CA GLY A 214 -9.61 -2.23 0.23
C GLY A 214 -10.61 -1.78 1.30
N ILE A 215 -11.91 -2.04 1.09
CA ILE A 215 -12.97 -1.75 2.05
C ILE A 215 -12.74 -2.53 3.35
N ALA A 216 -12.49 -3.84 3.25
CA ALA A 216 -12.15 -4.66 4.41
C ALA A 216 -10.88 -4.15 5.10
N GLY A 217 -9.86 -3.74 4.35
CA GLY A 217 -8.63 -3.17 4.88
C GLY A 217 -8.88 -1.93 5.75
N VAL A 218 -9.65 -0.97 5.24
CA VAL A 218 -10.00 0.26 5.98
C VAL A 218 -10.82 -0.08 7.23
N LEU A 219 -11.85 -0.93 7.09
CA LEU A 219 -12.69 -1.32 8.22
C LEU A 219 -11.86 -2.00 9.30
N ASN A 220 -11.00 -2.95 8.93
CA ASN A 220 -10.12 -3.65 9.85
C ASN A 220 -9.11 -2.72 10.53
N ALA A 221 -8.57 -1.73 9.80
CA ALA A 221 -7.70 -0.73 10.39
C ALA A 221 -8.43 0.10 11.47
N VAL A 222 -9.68 0.50 11.21
CA VAL A 222 -10.52 1.23 12.19
C VAL A 222 -10.91 0.35 13.38
N VAL A 223 -11.22 -0.93 13.15
CA VAL A 223 -11.51 -1.90 14.24
C VAL A 223 -10.29 -2.09 15.13
N ARG A 224 -9.11 -2.29 14.54
CA ARG A 224 -7.85 -2.48 15.29
C ARG A 224 -7.40 -1.21 16.04
N GLU A 225 -7.79 -0.03 15.56
CA GLU A 225 -7.53 1.23 16.28
C GLU A 225 -8.25 1.27 17.64
N GLY A 226 -9.40 0.59 17.77
CA GLY A 226 -10.23 0.60 18.97
C GLY A 226 -10.93 1.95 19.19
N GLY A 227 -12.02 1.95 19.98
CA GLY A 227 -12.72 3.18 20.38
C GLY A 227 -13.40 3.99 19.25
N ARG A 228 -13.39 3.51 18.00
CA ARG A 228 -13.98 4.21 16.84
C ARG A 228 -15.31 3.68 16.37
N THR A 229 -15.51 2.38 16.49
CA THR A 229 -16.69 1.66 16.01
C THR A 229 -17.15 0.65 17.04
N VAL A 230 -18.42 0.27 17.00
CA VAL A 230 -18.96 -0.86 17.77
C VAL A 230 -18.66 -2.21 17.12
N THR A 231 -18.15 -2.21 15.89
CA THR A 231 -17.68 -3.42 15.20
C THR A 231 -16.48 -4.03 15.95
N GLY A 232 -16.72 -5.13 16.66
CA GLY A 232 -15.71 -5.77 17.51
C GLY A 232 -14.84 -6.85 16.86
N ARG A 233 -14.88 -7.01 15.52
CA ARG A 233 -14.08 -8.02 14.80
C ARG A 233 -13.64 -7.54 13.42
N THR A 234 -12.55 -8.11 12.94
CA THR A 234 -12.05 -7.91 11.57
C THR A 234 -12.70 -8.88 10.58
N PHE A 235 -12.71 -8.51 9.30
CA PHE A 235 -13.27 -9.29 8.20
C PHE A 235 -12.20 -9.62 7.16
N THR A 236 -12.24 -10.84 6.64
CA THR A 236 -11.43 -11.22 5.49
C THR A 236 -12.00 -10.62 4.21
N PRO A 237 -11.19 -10.40 3.16
CA PRO A 237 -11.69 -9.95 1.86
C PRO A 237 -12.78 -10.86 1.26
N ALA A 238 -12.77 -12.16 1.58
CA ALA A 238 -13.79 -13.10 1.14
C ALA A 238 -15.13 -12.86 1.84
N GLN A 239 -15.12 -12.60 3.15
CA GLN A 239 -16.32 -12.23 3.91
C GLN A 239 -16.88 -10.90 3.43
N GLU A 240 -16.01 -9.91 3.18
CA GLU A 240 -16.43 -8.61 2.66
C GLU A 240 -17.07 -8.75 1.27
N ARG A 241 -16.46 -9.53 0.36
CA ARG A 241 -17.08 -9.83 -0.96
C ARG A 241 -18.43 -10.52 -0.83
N ALA A 242 -18.59 -11.41 0.16
CA ALA A 242 -19.87 -12.08 0.38
C ALA A 242 -20.92 -11.08 0.85
N PHE A 243 -20.58 -10.23 1.82
CA PHE A 243 -21.45 -9.16 2.32
C PHE A 243 -21.89 -8.22 1.20
N LEU A 244 -20.94 -7.69 0.44
CA LEU A 244 -21.18 -6.76 -0.66
C LEU A 244 -22.14 -7.31 -1.74
N ARG A 245 -22.10 -8.61 -2.02
CA ARG A 245 -23.06 -9.26 -2.96
C ARG A 245 -24.47 -9.37 -2.42
N THR A 246 -24.60 -9.41 -1.09
CA THR A 246 -25.87 -9.59 -0.39
C THR A 246 -26.44 -8.29 0.17
N MET A 247 -25.83 -7.15 -0.17
CA MET A 247 -26.31 -5.84 0.28
C MET A 247 -27.79 -5.66 -0.09
N PRO A 248 -28.63 -5.18 0.86
CA PRO A 248 -30.03 -4.91 0.58
C PRO A 248 -30.22 -4.01 -0.65
N LYS A 249 -31.32 -4.18 -1.36
CA LYS A 249 -31.73 -3.24 -2.41
C LYS A 249 -31.76 -1.82 -1.82
N ARG A 250 -31.36 -0.82 -2.62
CA ARG A 250 -31.21 0.60 -2.21
C ARG A 250 -30.05 0.89 -1.25
N SER A 251 -29.18 -0.06 -0.97
CA SER A 251 -27.94 0.23 -0.24
C SER A 251 -26.95 1.01 -1.14
N LEU A 252 -26.20 1.91 -0.54
CA LEU A 252 -25.15 2.70 -1.18
C LEU A 252 -23.84 2.47 -0.47
N LEU A 253 -22.75 2.43 -1.23
CA LEU A 253 -21.41 2.50 -0.67
C LEU A 253 -20.52 3.29 -1.63
N ASN A 254 -19.96 4.38 -1.14
CA ASN A 254 -18.94 5.14 -1.85
C ASN A 254 -17.60 4.90 -1.20
N ILE A 255 -16.56 4.83 -2.02
CA ILE A 255 -15.17 4.75 -1.57
C ILE A 255 -14.43 6.02 -1.93
N ALA A 256 -13.41 6.35 -1.15
CA ALA A 256 -12.44 7.39 -1.44
C ALA A 256 -11.08 6.77 -1.70
N LEU A 257 -10.55 7.01 -2.90
CA LEU A 257 -9.26 6.52 -3.36
C LEU A 257 -8.22 7.64 -3.33
N LEU A 258 -7.02 7.34 -2.83
CA LEU A 258 -5.84 8.19 -2.93
C LEU A 258 -4.77 7.42 -3.68
N GLY A 259 -4.50 7.80 -4.93
CA GLY A 259 -3.53 7.09 -5.77
C GLY A 259 -3.87 5.61 -5.94
N GLY A 260 -5.16 5.28 -6.11
CA GLY A 260 -5.63 3.90 -6.20
C GLY A 260 -5.79 3.15 -4.87
N VAL A 261 -5.27 3.69 -3.75
CA VAL A 261 -5.46 3.09 -2.42
C VAL A 261 -6.81 3.49 -1.84
N VAL A 262 -7.62 2.52 -1.42
CA VAL A 262 -8.87 2.79 -0.68
C VAL A 262 -8.52 3.36 0.69
N ALA A 263 -8.74 4.66 0.88
CA ALA A 263 -8.36 5.39 2.09
C ALA A 263 -9.56 5.64 3.03
N GLY A 264 -10.78 5.43 2.53
CA GLY A 264 -12.01 5.56 3.29
C GLY A 264 -13.20 5.05 2.49
N PHE A 265 -14.30 4.77 3.17
CA PHE A 265 -15.58 4.48 2.56
C PHE A 265 -16.73 4.97 3.44
N GLN A 266 -17.88 5.14 2.82
CA GLN A 266 -19.10 5.52 3.50
C GLN A 266 -20.26 4.75 2.89
N GLU A 267 -21.11 4.22 3.76
CA GLU A 267 -22.27 3.44 3.37
C GLU A 267 -23.56 4.10 3.85
N VAL A 268 -24.63 3.82 3.11
CA VAL A 268 -26.02 4.08 3.53
C VAL A 268 -26.80 2.80 3.30
N LEU A 269 -27.31 2.22 4.37
CA LEU A 269 -28.14 1.02 4.36
C LEU A 269 -29.59 1.40 4.66
N PRO A 270 -30.60 0.67 4.14
CA PRO A 270 -31.99 0.90 4.53
C PRO A 270 -32.17 0.79 6.05
N TYR A 271 -32.85 1.77 6.67
CA TYR A 271 -33.02 1.79 8.12
C TYR A 271 -33.87 0.61 8.64
N ALA A 272 -34.93 0.25 7.91
CA ALA A 272 -35.82 -0.84 8.27
C ALA A 272 -36.25 -1.63 7.02
N ALA A 273 -35.61 -2.78 6.77
CA ALA A 273 -35.86 -3.58 5.57
C ALA A 273 -37.19 -4.37 5.58
N PHE A 274 -37.89 -4.43 6.71
CA PHE A 274 -39.14 -5.19 6.87
C PHE A 274 -40.41 -4.39 6.52
N THR A 275 -40.28 -3.08 6.24
CA THR A 275 -41.42 -2.18 5.94
C THR A 275 -41.02 -1.13 4.91
N HIS A 276 -41.98 -0.68 4.10
CA HIS A 276 -41.77 0.39 3.11
C HIS A 276 -42.00 1.80 3.70
N THR A 277 -42.62 1.90 4.88
CA THR A 277 -42.97 3.19 5.51
C THR A 277 -41.74 4.04 5.87
N MET A 278 -40.57 3.40 5.97
CA MET A 278 -39.28 4.02 6.27
C MET A 278 -38.29 3.94 5.11
N ASP A 279 -38.75 3.69 3.89
CA ASP A 279 -37.90 3.63 2.68
C ASP A 279 -37.10 4.93 2.44
N HIS A 280 -37.60 6.05 2.96
CA HIS A 280 -36.97 7.36 2.87
C HIS A 280 -35.87 7.58 3.92
N VAL A 281 -35.69 6.64 4.87
CA VAL A 281 -34.72 6.71 5.97
C VAL A 281 -33.58 5.73 5.74
N GLY A 282 -32.34 6.25 5.72
CA GLY A 282 -31.12 5.46 5.67
C GLY A 282 -30.36 5.47 6.99
N SER A 283 -29.68 4.38 7.31
CA SER A 283 -28.63 4.34 8.33
C SER A 283 -27.27 4.51 7.67
N ALA A 284 -26.45 5.45 8.15
CA ALA A 284 -25.16 5.74 7.53
C ALA A 284 -23.96 5.35 8.40
N GLY A 285 -22.88 4.91 7.77
CA GLY A 285 -21.60 4.61 8.43
C GLY A 285 -20.43 5.21 7.68
N THR A 286 -19.48 5.83 8.37
CA THR A 286 -18.29 6.46 7.76
C THR A 286 -17.01 5.90 8.35
N PHE A 287 -16.12 5.40 7.49
CA PHE A 287 -14.86 4.79 7.89
C PHE A 287 -13.71 5.43 7.10
N ILE A 288 -12.75 6.02 7.81
CA ILE A 288 -11.62 6.72 7.20
C ILE A 288 -10.34 6.28 7.91
N LEU A 289 -9.32 5.95 7.13
CA LEU A 289 -8.00 5.62 7.65
C LEU A 289 -7.45 6.78 8.50
N LYS A 290 -6.92 6.45 9.69
CA LYS A 290 -6.39 7.43 10.66
C LYS A 290 -5.43 8.44 10.03
N ALA A 291 -4.51 7.99 9.19
CA ALA A 291 -3.47 8.82 8.58
C ALA A 291 -4.01 9.98 7.72
N VAL A 292 -5.23 9.86 7.18
CA VAL A 292 -5.80 10.86 6.25
C VAL A 292 -6.98 11.64 6.84
N ARG A 293 -7.28 11.45 8.13
CA ARG A 293 -8.30 12.24 8.85
C ARG A 293 -7.85 13.70 8.98
N GLY A 294 -8.82 14.62 9.10
CA GLY A 294 -8.56 16.05 9.21
C GLY A 294 -8.12 16.74 7.90
N ARG A 295 -8.05 16.02 6.78
CA ARG A 295 -7.60 16.53 5.48
C ARG A 295 -8.73 16.73 4.46
N GLY A 296 -9.98 16.87 4.94
CA GLY A 296 -11.15 17.10 4.10
C GLY A 296 -11.75 15.87 3.40
N LEU A 297 -11.06 14.73 3.39
CA LEU A 297 -11.51 13.49 2.72
C LEU A 297 -12.93 13.06 3.13
N GLY A 298 -13.22 13.07 4.43
CA GLY A 298 -14.53 12.68 4.95
C GLY A 298 -15.68 13.60 4.54
N ARG A 299 -15.42 14.91 4.41
CA ARG A 299 -16.42 15.87 3.93
C ARG A 299 -16.71 15.67 2.45
N ALA A 300 -15.66 15.48 1.64
CA ALA A 300 -15.80 15.19 0.21
C ALA A 300 -16.58 13.88 -0.01
N LEU A 301 -16.24 12.83 0.75
CA LEU A 301 -16.94 11.55 0.70
C LEU A 301 -18.42 11.69 1.09
N SER A 302 -18.72 12.43 2.17
CA SER A 302 -20.09 12.71 2.61
C SER A 302 -20.90 13.47 1.57
N ALA A 303 -20.34 14.49 0.93
CA ALA A 303 -21.02 15.23 -0.12
C ALA A 303 -21.46 14.31 -1.28
N ALA A 304 -20.56 13.42 -1.74
CA ALA A 304 -20.85 12.46 -2.79
C ALA A 304 -21.90 11.41 -2.36
N THR A 305 -21.79 10.89 -1.14
CA THR A 305 -22.74 9.90 -0.60
C THR A 305 -24.13 10.49 -0.40
N TRP A 306 -24.25 11.72 0.08
CA TRP A 306 -25.55 12.38 0.24
C TRP A 306 -26.21 12.70 -1.10
N ALA A 307 -25.43 13.14 -2.10
CA ALA A 307 -25.95 13.31 -3.45
C ALA A 307 -26.51 11.98 -4.02
N ALA A 308 -25.77 10.88 -3.85
CA ALA A 308 -26.23 9.55 -4.25
C ALA A 308 -27.45 9.08 -3.44
N ALA A 309 -27.50 9.37 -2.14
CA ALA A 309 -28.61 9.02 -1.27
C ALA A 309 -29.92 9.71 -1.70
N ARG A 310 -29.87 11.02 -2.03
CA ARG A 310 -31.02 11.75 -2.58
C ARG A 310 -31.51 11.16 -3.89
N ALA A 311 -30.58 10.82 -4.77
CA ALA A 311 -30.91 10.21 -6.06
C ALA A 311 -31.62 8.84 -5.90
N LEU A 312 -31.35 8.12 -4.81
CA LEU A 312 -32.06 6.90 -4.43
C LEU A 312 -33.33 7.14 -3.59
N GLY A 313 -33.75 8.39 -3.40
CA GLY A 313 -34.98 8.74 -2.69
C GLY A 313 -34.88 8.71 -1.16
N TYR A 314 -33.66 8.74 -0.60
CA TYR A 314 -33.50 9.01 0.83
C TYR A 314 -33.70 10.51 1.10
N SER A 315 -34.54 10.85 2.09
CA SER A 315 -34.74 12.21 2.59
C SER A 315 -34.31 12.37 4.05
N LYS A 316 -33.99 11.27 4.74
CA LYS A 316 -33.51 11.27 6.11
C LYS A 316 -32.38 10.25 6.29
N LEU A 317 -31.41 10.61 7.12
CA LEU A 317 -30.33 9.75 7.55
C LEU A 317 -30.26 9.71 9.06
N VAL A 318 -29.97 8.53 9.60
CA VAL A 318 -29.74 8.29 11.02
C VAL A 318 -28.37 7.65 11.18
N ILE A 319 -27.68 8.00 12.26
CA ILE A 319 -26.42 7.38 12.65
C ILE A 319 -26.42 7.10 14.15
N ALA A 320 -25.66 6.11 14.54
CA ALA A 320 -25.31 5.83 15.93
C ALA A 320 -23.80 6.01 16.09
N VAL A 321 -23.39 6.80 17.08
CA VAL A 321 -21.99 7.09 17.36
C VAL A 321 -21.72 6.82 18.82
N ARG A 322 -20.66 6.07 19.12
CA ARG A 322 -20.21 5.83 20.50
C ARG A 322 -20.06 7.13 21.27
N ASP A 323 -20.51 7.15 22.52
CA ASP A 323 -20.37 8.30 23.41
C ASP A 323 -18.89 8.62 23.73
N ASP A 324 -18.02 7.62 23.70
CA ASP A 324 -16.57 7.75 23.87
C ASP A 324 -15.78 8.08 22.58
N ASN A 325 -16.45 8.48 21.49
CA ASN A 325 -15.81 8.89 20.24
C ASN A 325 -16.10 10.37 19.87
N PRO A 326 -15.46 11.35 20.54
CA PRO A 326 -15.72 12.78 20.33
C PRO A 326 -15.35 13.28 18.92
N GLU A 327 -14.37 12.65 18.26
CA GLU A 327 -14.01 13.02 16.87
C GLU A 327 -15.14 12.72 15.89
N ALA A 328 -15.79 11.56 16.00
CA ALA A 328 -16.92 11.22 15.16
C ALA A 328 -18.13 12.12 15.45
N GLN A 329 -18.40 12.42 16.72
CA GLN A 329 -19.46 13.34 17.13
C GLN A 329 -19.25 14.73 16.48
N ALA A 330 -18.05 15.30 16.62
CA ALA A 330 -17.69 16.58 16.00
C ALA A 330 -17.76 16.53 14.46
N PHE A 331 -17.34 15.42 13.86
CA PHE A 331 -17.42 15.23 12.41
C PHE A 331 -18.86 15.27 11.91
N TYR A 332 -19.77 14.49 12.50
CA TYR A 332 -21.16 14.43 12.06
C TYR A 332 -21.93 15.71 12.37
N THR A 333 -21.73 16.32 13.54
CA THR A 333 -22.28 17.65 13.84
C THR A 333 -21.79 18.67 12.80
N GLY A 334 -20.52 18.62 12.42
CA GLY A 334 -19.95 19.45 11.36
C GLY A 334 -20.51 19.17 9.95
N LEU A 335 -21.20 18.06 9.73
CA LEU A 335 -21.96 17.74 8.51
C LEU A 335 -23.43 18.15 8.60
N GLY A 336 -23.87 18.71 9.73
CA GLY A 336 -25.24 19.17 9.96
C GLY A 336 -26.14 18.19 10.73
N PHE A 337 -25.62 17.02 11.14
CA PHE A 337 -26.38 16.08 11.96
C PHE A 337 -26.71 16.68 13.33
N GLN A 338 -27.96 16.49 13.77
CA GLN A 338 -28.45 16.94 15.07
C GLN A 338 -28.59 15.74 16.02
N PRO A 339 -28.15 15.85 17.29
CA PRO A 339 -28.36 14.80 18.27
C PRO A 339 -29.86 14.67 18.57
N CYS A 340 -30.37 13.43 18.58
CA CYS A 340 -31.80 13.16 18.81
C CYS A 340 -32.06 12.07 19.85
N GLY A 341 -31.03 11.40 20.38
CA GLY A 341 -31.22 10.40 21.42
C GLY A 341 -29.93 9.76 21.93
N ARG A 342 -30.10 8.84 22.89
CA ARG A 342 -29.04 8.01 23.46
C ARG A 342 -29.57 6.60 23.69
N LEU A 343 -28.80 5.60 23.26
CA LEU A 343 -28.99 4.20 23.57
C LEU A 343 -27.98 3.83 24.67
N THR A 344 -28.46 3.59 25.89
CA THR A 344 -27.62 3.27 27.04
C THR A 344 -27.20 1.80 27.03
N ARG A 345 -25.91 1.52 27.27
CA ARG A 345 -25.33 0.16 27.27
C ARG A 345 -25.60 -0.63 25.99
N GLN A 346 -25.64 0.06 24.87
CA GLN A 346 -26.03 -0.47 23.57
C GLN A 346 -25.03 -1.49 23.03
N ALA A 347 -23.73 -1.24 23.20
CA ALA A 347 -22.67 -2.12 22.71
C ALA A 347 -21.82 -2.64 23.86
N PHE A 348 -21.34 -3.89 23.75
CA PHE A 348 -20.34 -4.46 24.65
C PHE A 348 -19.03 -4.65 23.88
N VAL A 349 -18.04 -3.81 24.17
CA VAL A 349 -16.77 -3.74 23.44
C VAL A 349 -15.63 -3.65 24.44
N ASP A 350 -14.56 -4.42 24.24
CA ASP A 350 -13.37 -4.45 25.11
C ASP A 350 -13.71 -4.65 26.60
N GLY A 351 -14.69 -5.50 26.89
CA GLY A 351 -15.07 -5.87 28.26
C GLY A 351 -15.93 -4.83 28.99
N LYS A 352 -16.38 -3.76 28.33
CA LYS A 352 -17.26 -2.75 28.91
C LYS A 352 -18.48 -2.46 28.04
N TYR A 353 -19.58 -2.05 28.69
CA TYR A 353 -20.72 -1.47 27.98
C TYR A 353 -20.40 -0.04 27.54
N VAL A 354 -20.90 0.32 26.36
CA VAL A 354 -20.72 1.62 25.72
C VAL A 354 -22.09 2.13 25.27
N ASP A 355 -22.35 3.42 25.50
CA ASP A 355 -23.56 4.08 25.03
C ASP A 355 -23.40 4.51 23.57
N GLU A 356 -24.48 4.54 22.80
CA GLU A 356 -24.49 5.15 21.47
C GLU A 356 -25.38 6.40 21.47
N LEU A 357 -24.83 7.50 20.99
CA LEU A 357 -25.54 8.74 20.73
C LEU A 357 -26.15 8.68 19.33
N LEU A 358 -27.45 8.94 19.24
CA LEU A 358 -28.18 8.96 17.98
C LEU A 358 -28.18 10.36 17.42
N TYR A 359 -27.91 10.44 16.12
CA TYR A 359 -28.06 11.69 15.37
C TYR A 359 -28.89 11.47 14.12
N GLU A 360 -29.54 12.53 13.67
CA GLU A 360 -30.29 12.56 12.43
C GLU A 360 -29.92 13.75 11.54
N LEU A 361 -30.05 13.54 10.25
CA LEU A 361 -29.91 14.55 9.22
C LEU A 361 -31.06 14.42 8.23
N PHE A 362 -31.81 15.49 8.03
CA PHE A 362 -32.69 15.60 6.88
C PHE A 362 -31.85 16.04 5.69
N LEU A 363 -31.89 15.23 4.63
CA LEU A 363 -31.26 15.55 3.37
C LEU A 363 -32.11 16.66 2.73
#